data_AF-A0AAE3U9F8-F1
#
_entry.id   AF-A0AAE3U9F8-F1
#
_cell.length_a   1.000
_cell.length_b   1.000
_cell.length_c   1.000
_cell.angle_alpha   90.00
_cell.angle_beta   90.00
_cell.angle_gamma   90.00
#
_symmetry.space_group_name_H-M   'P 1'
#
loop_
_entity.id
_entity.type
_entity.pdbx_description
1 polymer ?
#
loop_
_entity_poly.entity_id
_entity_poly.type
_entity_poly.pdbx_seq_one_letter_code
_entity_poly.pdbx_strand_id
1 'polypeptide(L)'
;MWSDRYYYLNIYYDKQLNAEVSTARLITFLQSIPQLMQYGEFKFSNIESFPFIRILLLRAKSLSYWSDSDVDSNLTNLITIVCTKGKKEDFTKIMDVLIPIASFVNWQLVDELTDDEIEDFVLWSPPKKL
;
A
#
# COMPACT_ATOMS: atom_id res chain seq x y z
N MET A 1 9.01 -0.20 -10.62
CA MET A 1 10.32 0.48 -10.88
C MET A 1 11.33 -0.05 -9.88
N TRP A 2 12.54 -0.48 -10.28
CA TRP A 2 13.53 -1.00 -9.32
C TRP A 2 14.32 0.13 -8.62
N SER A 3 14.65 -0.05 -7.35
CA SER A 3 15.54 0.85 -6.58
C SER A 3 16.37 0.06 -5.58
N ASP A 4 17.61 0.48 -5.38
CA ASP A 4 18.52 -0.01 -4.33
C ASP A 4 18.11 0.44 -2.91
N ARG A 5 17.22 1.44 -2.79
CA ARG A 5 16.88 2.08 -1.51
C ARG A 5 15.44 1.90 -1.07
N TYR A 6 14.53 1.68 -2.01
CA TYR A 6 13.10 1.65 -1.75
C TYR A 6 12.43 0.41 -2.32
N TYR A 7 11.49 -0.14 -1.56
CA TYR A 7 10.47 -1.04 -2.07
C TYR A 7 9.32 -0.22 -2.65
N TYR A 8 8.78 -0.71 -3.77
CA TYR A 8 7.55 -0.22 -4.38
C TYR A 8 6.52 -1.33 -4.21
N LEU A 9 5.60 -1.12 -3.28
CA LEU A 9 4.60 -2.10 -2.92
C LEU A 9 3.22 -1.59 -3.32
N ASN A 10 2.32 -2.51 -3.62
CA ASN A 10 0.94 -2.21 -3.87
C ASN A 10 0.01 -3.07 -3.01
N ILE A 11 -1.13 -2.52 -2.62
CA ILE A 11 -2.25 -3.29 -2.09
C ILE A 11 -3.42 -3.15 -3.07
N TYR A 12 -3.85 -4.27 -3.64
CA TYR A 12 -4.95 -4.35 -4.60
C TYR A 12 -5.62 -5.71 -4.54
N TYR A 13 -6.87 -5.82 -4.97
CA TYR A 13 -7.60 -7.09 -4.95
C TYR A 13 -7.10 -8.06 -6.02
N ASP A 14 -7.13 -7.63 -7.28
CA ASP A 14 -6.65 -8.36 -8.44
C ASP A 14 -5.98 -7.39 -9.44
N LYS A 15 -5.29 -7.94 -10.44
CA LYS A 15 -4.53 -7.11 -11.40
C LYS A 15 -5.43 -6.23 -12.29
N GLN A 16 -6.73 -6.51 -12.32
CA GLN A 16 -7.73 -5.76 -13.07
C GLN A 16 -8.37 -4.65 -12.23
N LEU A 17 -8.02 -4.54 -10.94
CA LEU A 17 -8.56 -3.57 -9.99
C LEU A 17 -10.10 -3.63 -9.85
N ASN A 18 -10.66 -4.85 -9.87
CA ASN A 18 -12.12 -5.05 -9.88
C ASN A 18 -12.83 -4.80 -8.55
N ALA A 19 -12.09 -4.62 -7.45
CA ALA A 19 -12.67 -4.34 -6.14
C ALA A 19 -12.38 -2.92 -5.70
N GLU A 20 -13.37 -2.30 -5.07
CA GLU A 20 -13.30 -0.94 -4.54
C GLU A 20 -13.65 -0.94 -3.06
N VAL A 21 -13.03 -0.03 -2.30
CA VAL A 21 -13.36 0.28 -0.91
C VAL A 21 -13.71 1.75 -0.79
N SER A 22 -14.58 2.11 0.15
CA SER A 22 -14.85 3.51 0.45
C SER A 22 -13.58 4.22 0.91
N THR A 23 -13.18 5.28 0.19
CA THR A 23 -11.99 6.07 0.49
C THR A 23 -12.09 6.69 1.88
N ALA A 24 -13.24 7.26 2.24
CA ALA A 24 -13.46 7.84 3.58
C ALA A 24 -13.28 6.81 4.70
N ARG A 25 -13.80 5.59 4.52
CA ARG A 25 -13.64 4.50 5.49
C ARG A 25 -12.18 4.05 5.60
N LEU A 26 -11.46 3.98 4.49
CA LEU A 26 -10.03 3.66 4.47
C LEU A 26 -9.19 4.75 5.14
N ILE A 27 -9.44 6.03 4.82
CA ILE A 27 -8.78 7.16 5.48
C ILE A 27 -8.97 7.11 6.99
N THR A 28 -10.20 6.89 7.46
CA THR A 28 -10.52 6.78 8.90
C THR A 28 -9.74 5.65 9.56
N PHE A 29 -9.62 4.51 8.88
CA PHE A 29 -8.81 3.38 9.38
C PHE A 29 -7.33 3.74 9.42
N LEU A 30 -6.77 4.33 8.38
CA LEU A 30 -5.35 4.72 8.33
C LEU A 30 -5.00 5.76 9.40
N GLN A 31 -5.90 6.72 9.67
CA GLN A 31 -5.74 7.69 10.76
C GLN A 31 -5.73 7.05 12.15
N SER A 32 -6.29 5.83 12.30
CA SER A 32 -6.24 5.09 13.56
C SER A 32 -4.91 4.37 13.80
N ILE A 33 -4.04 4.27 12.79
CA ILE A 33 -2.73 3.61 12.89
C ILE A 33 -1.70 4.59 13.48
N PRO A 34 -1.16 4.33 14.69
CA PRO A 34 -0.30 5.30 15.39
C PRO A 34 1.00 5.66 14.65
N GLN A 35 1.47 4.78 13.77
CA GLN A 35 2.72 4.94 13.01
C GLN A 35 2.56 5.86 11.80
N LEU A 36 1.31 6.20 11.41
CA LEU A 36 1.01 6.98 10.22
C LEU A 36 0.52 8.39 10.57
N MET A 37 0.87 9.34 9.72
CA MET A 37 0.38 10.70 9.73
C MET A 37 -0.14 11.05 8.34
N GLN A 38 -1.33 11.65 8.28
CA GLN A 38 -1.87 12.18 7.04
C GLN A 38 -1.24 13.54 6.73
N TYR A 39 -0.74 13.72 5.51
CA TYR A 39 -0.15 15.00 5.06
C TYR A 39 -0.81 15.56 3.78
N GLY A 40 -1.81 14.85 3.25
CA GLY A 40 -2.66 15.30 2.15
C GLY A 40 -3.96 14.48 2.12
N GLU A 41 -4.93 14.88 1.30
CA GLU A 41 -6.26 14.27 1.29
C GLU A 41 -6.23 12.74 1.10
N PHE A 42 -5.32 12.25 0.26
CA PHE A 42 -5.17 10.83 -0.07
C PHE A 42 -3.77 10.29 0.24
N LYS A 43 -2.99 11.03 1.05
CA LYS A 43 -1.56 10.77 1.25
C LYS A 43 -1.20 10.63 2.73
N PHE A 44 -0.49 9.56 3.05
CA PHE A 44 -0.01 9.26 4.40
C PHE A 44 1.50 9.01 4.38
N SER A 45 2.18 9.41 5.44
CA SER A 45 3.58 9.10 5.68
C SER A 45 3.77 8.52 7.08
N ASN A 46 4.96 8.02 7.36
CA ASN A 46 5.37 7.71 8.73
C ASN A 46 5.42 8.95 9.63
N ILE A 47 5.31 8.72 10.94
CA ILE A 47 5.78 9.65 11.98
C ILE A 47 7.32 9.65 12.05
N GLU A 48 7.93 10.67 12.65
CA GLU A 48 9.40 10.86 12.66
C GLU A 48 10.18 9.66 13.23
N SER A 49 9.65 8.95 14.22
CA SER A 49 10.33 7.84 14.90
C SER A 49 10.13 6.47 14.21
N PHE A 50 9.51 6.43 13.04
CA PHE A 50 9.18 5.20 12.33
C PHE A 50 9.92 5.13 10.98
N PRO A 51 10.29 3.94 10.47
CA PRO A 51 10.93 3.81 9.16
C PRO A 51 10.13 4.48 8.04
N PHE A 52 10.83 4.94 7.00
CA PHE A 52 10.20 5.66 5.90
C PHE A 52 9.13 4.80 5.22
N ILE A 53 7.92 5.34 5.18
CA ILE A 53 6.79 4.84 4.37
C ILE A 53 6.01 6.04 3.85
N ARG A 54 5.60 5.97 2.59
CA ARG A 54 4.59 6.83 1.97
C ARG A 54 3.51 5.96 1.36
N ILE A 55 2.27 6.34 1.56
CA ILE A 55 1.08 5.65 1.09
C ILE A 55 0.24 6.65 0.31
N LEU A 56 -0.24 6.24 -0.85
CA LEU A 56 -1.14 7.00 -1.71
C LEU A 56 -2.36 6.15 -2.05
N LEU A 57 -3.55 6.72 -1.86
CA LEU A 57 -4.82 6.08 -2.18
C LEU A 57 -5.27 6.49 -3.58
N LEU A 58 -5.52 5.52 -4.44
CA LEU A 58 -5.88 5.74 -5.84
C LEU A 58 -7.16 5.01 -6.24
N ARG A 59 -7.82 5.58 -7.22
CA ARG A 59 -8.83 4.96 -8.07
C ARG A 59 -8.28 4.84 -9.50
N ALA A 60 -7.32 3.94 -9.66
CA ALA A 60 -6.63 3.73 -10.92
C ALA A 60 -7.48 2.91 -11.89
N LYS A 61 -7.32 3.17 -13.20
CA LYS A 61 -7.95 2.34 -14.25
C LYS A 61 -7.16 1.04 -14.52
N SER A 62 -5.88 1.03 -14.17
CA SER A 62 -4.94 -0.05 -14.49
C SER A 62 -3.75 0.02 -13.51
N LEU A 63 -3.20 -1.13 -13.14
CA LEU A 63 -1.95 -1.21 -12.37
C LEU A 63 -0.75 -0.65 -13.13
N SER A 64 -0.73 -0.79 -14.46
CA SER A 64 0.40 -0.35 -15.29
C SER A 64 0.31 1.12 -15.70
N TYR A 65 -0.81 1.79 -15.44
CA TYR A 65 -1.05 3.16 -15.86
C TYR A 65 -1.91 3.90 -14.82
N TRP A 66 -1.23 4.52 -13.88
CA TRP A 66 -1.81 5.39 -12.86
C TRP A 66 -0.90 6.59 -12.63
N SER A 67 -1.46 7.60 -11.97
CA SER A 67 -0.81 8.86 -11.63
C SER A 67 -1.26 9.33 -10.26
N ASP A 68 -0.50 10.25 -9.67
CA ASP A 68 -0.87 10.92 -8.41
C ASP A 68 -2.20 11.68 -8.49
N SER A 69 -2.74 11.93 -9.69
CA SER A 69 -4.05 12.56 -9.90
C SER A 69 -5.23 11.58 -10.00
N ASP A 70 -4.98 10.27 -10.08
CA ASP A 70 -6.04 9.26 -10.11
C ASP A 70 -6.63 9.01 -8.71
N VAL A 71 -6.93 10.08 -7.99
CA VAL A 71 -7.52 10.05 -6.64
C VAL A 71 -9.03 10.24 -6.72
N ASP A 72 -9.78 9.65 -5.80
CA ASP A 72 -11.24 9.77 -5.74
C ASP A 72 -11.73 9.75 -4.28
N SER A 73 -12.56 10.74 -3.92
CA SER A 73 -13.07 10.92 -2.56
C SER A 73 -14.03 9.81 -2.11
N ASN A 74 -14.63 9.07 -3.05
CA ASN A 74 -15.63 8.06 -2.78
C ASN A 74 -15.00 6.67 -2.70
N LEU A 75 -14.16 6.33 -3.68
CA LEU A 75 -13.70 4.95 -3.89
C LEU A 75 -12.20 4.86 -4.13
N THR A 76 -11.56 3.87 -3.52
CA THR A 76 -10.17 3.47 -3.74
C THR A 76 -10.17 2.05 -4.28
N ASN A 77 -9.33 1.73 -5.27
CA ASN A 77 -9.10 0.36 -5.76
C ASN A 77 -7.63 -0.05 -5.78
N LEU A 78 -6.73 0.90 -5.50
CA LEU A 78 -5.29 0.69 -5.45
C LEU A 78 -4.69 1.54 -4.34
N ILE A 79 -3.84 0.93 -3.52
CA ILE A 79 -3.01 1.64 -2.54
C ILE A 79 -1.57 1.44 -2.96
N THR A 80 -0.88 2.52 -3.34
CA THR A 80 0.54 2.47 -3.71
C THR A 80 1.39 2.89 -2.53
N ILE A 81 2.51 2.20 -2.33
CA ILE A 81 3.36 2.34 -1.15
C ILE A 81 4.81 2.44 -1.62
N VAL A 82 5.52 3.43 -1.11
CA VAL A 82 6.98 3.52 -1.22
C VAL A 82 7.56 3.49 0.19
N CYS A 83 8.41 2.51 0.48
CA CYS A 83 9.01 2.37 1.80
C CYS A 83 10.48 1.99 1.71
N THR A 84 11.23 2.20 2.80
CA THR A 84 12.67 1.92 2.80
C THR A 84 12.94 0.41 2.72
N LYS A 85 13.96 0.03 1.93
CA LYS A 85 14.52 -1.35 1.99
C LYS A 85 15.23 -1.59 3.32
N GLY A 86 15.88 -0.55 3.86
CA GLY A 86 16.41 -0.47 5.21
C GLY A 86 17.16 -1.71 5.70
N LYS A 87 17.18 -1.91 7.03
CA LYS A 87 17.54 -3.20 7.63
C LYS A 87 16.30 -4.09 7.70
N LYS A 88 16.50 -5.40 7.82
CA LYS A 88 15.40 -6.39 7.99
C LYS A 88 14.41 -6.01 9.10
N GLU A 89 14.90 -5.43 10.19
CA GLU A 89 14.07 -4.95 11.31
C GLU A 89 13.11 -3.81 10.90
N ASP A 90 13.57 -2.91 10.03
CA ASP A 90 12.73 -1.80 9.54
C ASP A 90 11.63 -2.33 8.64
N PHE A 91 11.96 -3.27 7.75
CA PHE A 91 10.97 -3.89 6.88
C PHE A 91 9.94 -4.70 7.68
N THR A 92 10.36 -5.38 8.75
CA THR A 92 9.43 -6.09 9.65
C THR A 92 8.42 -5.12 10.27
N LYS A 93 8.88 -3.98 10.79
CA LYS A 93 7.98 -2.94 11.34
C LYS A 93 7.03 -2.38 10.29
N ILE A 94 7.50 -2.19 9.05
CA ILE A 94 6.66 -1.74 7.94
C ILE A 94 5.57 -2.78 7.64
N MET A 95 5.91 -4.07 7.61
CA MET A 95 4.93 -5.14 7.39
C MET A 95 3.88 -5.21 8.50
N ASP A 96 4.25 -4.92 9.75
CA ASP A 96 3.29 -4.80 10.87
C ASP A 96 2.26 -3.68 10.67
N VAL A 97 2.54 -2.70 9.81
CA VAL A 97 1.59 -1.66 9.39
C VAL A 97 0.82 -2.06 8.14
N LEU A 98 1.51 -2.60 7.13
CA LEU A 98 0.92 -2.87 5.82
C LEU A 98 -0.04 -4.08 5.81
N ILE A 99 0.26 -5.13 6.57
CA ILE A 99 -0.61 -6.32 6.65
C ILE A 99 -1.98 -5.97 7.24
N PRO A 100 -2.09 -5.22 8.36
CA PRO A 100 -3.39 -4.75 8.84
C PRO A 100 -4.18 -3.92 7.81
N ILE A 101 -3.51 -3.08 7.02
CA ILE A 101 -4.15 -2.31 5.94
C ILE A 101 -4.71 -3.26 4.89
N ALA A 102 -3.88 -4.16 4.37
CA ALA A 102 -4.29 -5.15 3.37
C ALA A 102 -5.42 -6.05 3.89
N SER A 103 -5.36 -6.43 5.16
CA SER A 103 -6.40 -7.21 5.83
C SER A 103 -7.72 -6.45 5.99
N PHE A 104 -7.67 -5.17 6.35
CA PHE A 104 -8.85 -4.32 6.49
C PHE A 104 -9.64 -4.19 5.18
N VAL A 105 -8.93 -4.05 4.05
CA VAL A 105 -9.55 -3.98 2.72
C VAL A 105 -9.79 -5.37 2.10
N ASN A 106 -9.25 -6.43 2.72
CA ASN A 106 -9.30 -7.81 2.24
C ASN A 106 -8.68 -7.99 0.84
N TRP A 107 -7.51 -7.38 0.62
CA TRP A 107 -6.75 -7.39 -0.64
C TRP A 107 -5.35 -7.98 -0.43
N GLN A 108 -4.63 -8.30 -1.50
CA GLN A 108 -3.24 -8.77 -1.39
C GLN A 108 -2.27 -7.59 -1.28
N LEU A 109 -1.15 -7.82 -0.59
CA LEU A 109 0.01 -6.94 -0.56
C LEU A 109 1.10 -7.54 -1.44
N VAL A 110 1.60 -6.74 -2.37
CA VAL A 110 2.44 -7.18 -3.49
C VAL A 110 3.66 -6.28 -3.61
N ASP A 111 4.84 -6.89 -3.83
CA ASP A 111 6.04 -6.19 -4.28
C ASP A 111 6.00 -6.10 -5.81
N GLU A 112 6.08 -4.88 -6.36
CA GLU A 112 6.03 -4.67 -7.81
C GLU A 112 7.14 -5.43 -8.53
N LEU A 113 8.36 -5.41 -7.95
CA LEU A 113 9.53 -6.01 -8.55
C LEU A 113 10.58 -6.28 -7.47
N THR A 114 10.76 -7.56 -7.14
CA THR A 114 11.75 -7.98 -6.14
C THR A 114 13.19 -7.75 -6.63
N ASP A 115 14.16 -7.90 -5.74
CA ASP A 115 15.59 -7.85 -6.10
C ASP A 115 16.03 -8.97 -7.06
N ASP A 116 15.29 -10.08 -7.10
CA ASP A 116 15.50 -11.20 -8.04
C ASP A 116 14.68 -11.05 -9.34
N GLU A 117 14.25 -9.82 -9.66
CA GLU A 117 13.47 -9.48 -10.86
C GLU A 117 12.11 -10.20 -11.01
N ILE A 118 11.56 -10.70 -9.91
CA ILE A 118 10.20 -11.27 -9.88
C ILE A 118 9.18 -10.14 -9.81
N GLU A 119 8.36 -10.01 -10.85
CA GLU A 119 7.25 -9.06 -10.91
C GLU A 119 6.04 -9.54 -10.09
N ASP A 120 5.31 -8.60 -9.49
CA ASP A 120 4.07 -8.82 -8.75
C ASP A 120 4.16 -9.94 -7.69
N PHE A 121 5.25 -9.93 -6.90
CA PHE A 121 5.47 -10.94 -5.87
C PHE A 121 4.54 -10.71 -4.67
N VAL A 122 3.68 -11.70 -4.38
CA VAL A 122 2.71 -11.60 -3.29
C VAL A 122 3.41 -11.79 -1.94
N LEU A 123 3.51 -10.71 -1.17
CA LEU A 123 4.07 -10.70 0.19
C LEU A 123 3.05 -11.21 1.22
N TRP A 124 1.77 -10.89 1.03
CA TRP A 124 0.68 -11.34 1.88
C TRP A 124 -0.62 -11.40 1.09
N SER A 125 -1.48 -12.37 1.42
CA SER A 125 -2.83 -12.47 0.85
C SER A 125 -3.85 -12.80 1.94
N PRO A 126 -5.12 -12.40 1.78
CA PRO A 126 -6.16 -12.75 2.71
C PRO A 126 -6.33 -14.27 2.83
N PRO A 127 -6.67 -14.79 4.01
CA PRO A 127 -6.98 -16.21 4.16
C PRO A 127 -8.14 -16.58 3.23
N LYS A 128 -7.99 -17.69 2.49
CA LYS A 128 -9.07 -18.23 1.66
C LYS A 128 -10.28 -18.49 2.56
N LYS A 129 -11.43 -17.89 2.24
CA LYS A 129 -12.70 -18.27 2.88
C LYS A 129 -12.97 -19.72 2.48
N LEU A 130 -12.93 -20.62 3.47
CA LEU A 130 -13.33 -22.02 3.35
C LEU A 130 -14.83 -22.12 3.07
#